data_AF-A0A932VJD6-F1
#
_entry.id   AF-A0A932VJD6-F1
#
_cell.length_a   1.000
_cell.length_b   1.000
_cell.length_c   1.000
_cell.angle_alpha   90.00
_cell.angle_beta   90.00
_cell.angle_gamma   90.00
#
_symmetry.space_group_name_H-M   'P 1'
#
loop_
_entity.id
_entity.type
_entity.pdbx_description
1 polymer ?
#
loop_
_entity_poly.entity_id
_entity_poly.type
_entity_poly.pdbx_seq_one_letter_code
_entity_poly.pdbx_strand_id
1 'polypeptide(L)' 'MKIQDIAFFGLFVFLLLLRQPKMFVVSGLFCLLLAIPLFATWTFFTAERLTWYATTFFLTFVLISLLIPRKVQ' A
#
# COMPACT_ATOMS: atom_id res chain seq x y z
N MET A 1 16.24 -7.02 5.60
CA MET A 1 15.12 -6.55 4.77
C MET A 1 14.96 -7.51 3.60
N LYS A 2 13.78 -8.09 3.40
CA LYS A 2 13.55 -8.89 2.19
C LYS A 2 13.48 -7.93 1.00
N ILE A 3 13.76 -8.43 -0.20
CA ILE A 3 13.62 -7.66 -1.45
C ILE A 3 12.24 -6.99 -1.57
N GLN A 4 11.21 -7.63 -0.99
CA GLN A 4 9.84 -7.13 -0.89
C GLN A 4 9.71 -5.81 -0.09
N ASP A 5 10.45 -5.64 1.01
CA ASP A 5 10.42 -4.41 1.81
C ASP A 5 10.98 -3.23 1.01
N ILE A 6 12.07 -3.50 0.28
CA ILE A 6 12.77 -2.50 -0.55
C ILE A 6 11.87 -2.09 -1.71
N ALA A 7 11.24 -3.06 -2.37
CA ALA A 7 10.28 -2.81 -3.44
C ALA A 7 9.08 -2.00 -2.94
N PHE A 8 8.52 -2.35 -1.78
CA PHE A 8 7.45 -1.58 -1.15
C PHE A 8 7.88 -0.14 -0.87
N PHE A 9 9.03 0.07 -0.22
CA PHE A 9 9.51 1.40 0.13
C PHE A 9 9.77 2.26 -1.12
N GLY A 10 10.39 1.68 -2.15
CA GLY A 10 10.60 2.36 -3.43
C GLY A 10 9.29 2.78 -4.08
N LEU A 11 8.30 1.89 -4.13
CA LEU A 11 6.97 2.19 -4.68
C LEU A 11 6.22 3.24 -3.84
N PHE A 12 6.32 3.15 -2.51
CA PHE A 12 5.69 4.11 -1.59
C PHE A 12 6.26 5.52 -1.78
N VAL A 13 7.59 5.67 -1.81
CA VAL A 13 8.25 6.96 -2.07
C VAL A 13 7.91 7.48 -3.46
N PHE A 14 7.91 6.63 -4.48
CA PHE A 14 7.52 7.01 -5.83
C PHE A 14 6.09 7.56 -5.90
N LEU A 15 5.13 6.90 -5.22
CA LEU A 15 3.74 7.37 -5.16
C LEU A 15 3.58 8.70 -4.39
N LEU A 16 4.37 8.89 -3.32
CA LEU A 16 4.42 10.17 -2.62
C LEU A 16 4.89 11.31 -3.52
N LEU A 17 5.89 11.06 -4.39
CA LEU A 17 6.37 12.03 -5.36
C LEU A 17 5.34 12.30 -6.47
N LEU A 18 4.62 11.28 -6.91
CA LEU A 18 3.58 11.41 -7.94
C LEU A 18 2.38 12.24 -7.44
N ARG A 19 2.17 12.30 -6.12
CA ARG A 19 1.14 13.11 -5.44
C ARG A 19 -0.29 12.84 -5.94
N GLN A 20 -0.54 11.63 -6.46
CA GLN A 20 -1.87 11.19 -6.91
C GLN A 20 -2.52 10.32 -5.83
N PRO A 21 -3.48 10.84 -5.05
CA PRO A 21 -4.03 10.13 -3.90
C PRO A 21 -4.73 8.82 -4.29
N LYS A 22 -5.41 8.79 -5.45
CA LYS A 22 -6.11 7.59 -5.96
C LYS A 22 -5.18 6.38 -6.13
N MET A 23 -3.91 6.61 -6.46
CA MET A 23 -2.92 5.55 -6.66
C MET A 23 -2.55 4.82 -5.35
N PHE A 24 -2.68 5.49 -4.20
CA PHE A 24 -2.50 4.84 -2.90
C PHE A 24 -3.58 3.79 -2.64
N VAL A 25 -4.84 4.09 -2.97
CA VAL A 25 -5.95 3.14 -2.82
C VAL A 25 -5.75 1.93 -3.72
N VAL A 26 -5.41 2.15 -5.00
CA VAL A 26 -5.15 1.07 -5.96
C VAL A 26 -4.00 0.18 -5.49
N SER A 27 -2.91 0.79 -4.99
CA SER A 27 -1.76 0.04 -4.49
C SER A 27 -2.09 -0.77 -3.23
N GLY A 28 -2.88 -0.19 -2.30
CA GLY A 28 -3.37 -0.90 -1.12
C GLY A 28 -4.26 -2.11 -1.48
N LEU A 29 -5.17 -1.95 -2.43
CA LEU A 29 -6.01 -3.05 -2.93
C LEU A 29 -5.16 -4.14 -3.60
N PHE A 30 -4.14 -3.75 -4.38
CA PHE A 30 -3.24 -4.70 -5.01
C PHE A 30 -2.44 -5.51 -3.97
N CYS A 31 -1.98 -4.87 -2.89
CA CYS A 31 -1.35 -5.58 -1.78
C CYS A 31 -2.29 -6.61 -1.14
N LEU A 32 -3.56 -6.28 -0.93
CA LEU A 32 -4.54 -7.25 -0.40
C LEU A 32 -4.82 -8.39 -1.38
N LEU A 33 -4.97 -8.09 -2.68
CA LEU A 33 -5.16 -9.10 -3.72
C LEU A 33 -4.01 -10.10 -3.77
N LEU A 34 -2.78 -9.63 -3.63
CA LEU A 34 -1.62 -10.49 -3.52
C LEU A 34 -1.56 -11.23 -2.17
N ALA A 35 -2.01 -10.64 -1.07
CA ALA A 35 -1.98 -11.29 0.24
C ALA A 35 -2.90 -12.53 0.31
N ILE A 36 -4.06 -12.49 -0.36
CA ILE A 36 -5.05 -13.58 -0.37
C ILE A 36 -4.43 -14.94 -0.80
N PRO A 37 -3.81 -15.09 -1.98
CA PRO A 37 -3.19 -16.36 -2.38
C PRO A 37 -2.00 -16.74 -1.50
N LEU A 38 -1.30 -15.78 -0.88
CA LEU A 38 -0.24 -16.09 0.07
C LEU A 38 -0.78 -16.69 1.37
N PHE A 39 -1.92 -16.21 1.88
CA PHE A 39 -2.61 -16.86 2.98
C PHE A 39 -3.11 -18.26 2.61
N ALA A 40 -3.63 -18.43 1.39
CA ALA A 40 -4.07 -19.75 0.90
C ALA A 40 -2.92 -20.77 0.79
N THR A 41 -1.71 -20.31 0.48
CA THR A 41 -0.48 -21.13 0.44
C THR A 41 0.25 -21.21 1.79
N TRP A 42 -0.38 -20.77 2.89
CA TRP A 42 0.16 -20.83 4.26
C TRP A 42 1.47 -20.04 4.45
N THR A 43 1.73 -19.04 3.59
CA THR A 43 2.92 -18.17 3.67
C THR A 43 2.67 -16.95 4.56
N PHE A 44 2.26 -17.20 5.81
CA PHE A 44 1.73 -16.19 6.74
C PHE A 44 2.62 -14.97 6.94
N PHE A 45 3.93 -15.15 7.15
CA PHE A 45 4.83 -14.01 7.39
C PHE A 45 4.92 -13.05 6.22
N THR A 46 4.87 -13.56 4.99
CA THR A 46 4.90 -12.70 3.81
C THR A 46 3.53 -12.07 3.61
N ALA A 47 2.47 -12.86 3.73
CA ALA A 47 1.08 -12.37 3.61
C ALA A 47 0.76 -11.24 4.61
N GLU A 48 1.12 -11.41 5.88
CA GLU A 48 0.95 -10.41 6.94
C GLU A 48 1.66 -9.10 6.56
N ARG A 49 2.87 -9.15 6.02
CA ARG A 49 3.57 -7.92 5.62
C ARG A 49 2.89 -7.19 4.46
N LEU A 50 2.30 -7.90 3.49
CA LEU A 50 1.46 -7.24 2.48
C LEU A 50 0.24 -6.55 3.10
N THR A 51 -0.36 -7.12 4.16
CA THR A 51 -1.47 -6.46 4.85
C THR A 51 -1.02 -5.19 5.56
N TRP A 52 0.15 -5.18 6.22
CA TRP A 52 0.72 -3.97 6.80
C TRP A 52 1.05 -2.89 5.76
N TYR A 53 1.55 -3.29 4.59
CA TYR A 53 1.78 -2.39 3.46
C TYR A 53 0.47 -1.77 2.94
N ALA A 54 -0.57 -2.59 2.79
CA ALA A 54 -1.90 -2.12 2.40
C ALA A 54 -2.45 -1.09 3.39
N THR A 55 -2.35 -1.38 4.69
CA THR A 55 -2.73 -0.45 5.76
C THR A 55 -2.00 0.87 5.64
N THR A 56 -0.70 0.85 5.36
CA THR A 56 0.11 2.07 5.20
C THR A 56 -0.35 2.90 4.00
N PHE A 57 -0.66 2.26 2.87
CA PHE A 57 -1.21 2.95 1.71
C PHE A 57 -2.57 3.60 2.00
N PHE A 58 -3.50 2.86 2.60
CA PHE A 58 -4.82 3.40 2.92
C PHE A 58 -4.77 4.52 3.96
N LEU A 59 -3.94 4.36 5.00
CA LEU A 59 -3.74 5.39 6.01
C LEU A 59 -3.16 6.67 5.39
N THR A 60 -2.20 6.53 4.47
CA THR A 60 -1.65 7.68 3.74
C THR A 60 -2.72 8.35 2.86
N PHE A 61 -3.55 7.58 2.16
CA PHE A 61 -4.67 8.12 1.39
C PHE A 61 -5.64 8.92 2.28
N VAL A 62 -6.04 8.36 3.42
CA VAL A 62 -6.94 9.02 4.38
C VAL A 62 -6.33 10.32 4.90
N LEU A 63 -5.05 10.30 5.29
CA LEU A 63 -4.34 11.51 5.74
C LEU A 63 -4.28 12.57 4.65
N ILE A 64 -3.96 12.21 3.40
CA ILE A 64 -3.94 13.17 2.29
C ILE A 64 -5.35 13.72 2.02
N SER A 65 -6.37 12.86 2.07
CA SER A 65 -7.76 13.27 1.85
C SER A 65 -8.27 14.22 2.92
N LEU A 66 -7.85 14.03 4.18
CA LEU A 66 -8.21 14.91 5.30
C LEU A 66 -7.45 16.25 5.26
N LEU A 67 -6.13 16.21 4.98
CA LEU A 67 -5.28 17.40 4.99
C LEU A 67 -5.42 18.26 3.73
N ILE A 68 -5.74 17.64 2.58
CA ILE A 68 -5.77 18.31 1.27
C ILE A 68 -7.02 17.85 0.48
N PRO A 69 -8.24 18.24 0.91
CA PRO A 69 -9.49 17.76 0.30
C PRO A 69 -9.60 18.11 -1.19
N ARG A 70 -9.02 19.26 -1.61
CA ARG A 70 -8.99 19.73 -3.00
C ARG A 70 -8.29 18.79 -4.00
N LYS A 71 -7.51 17.82 -3.54
CA LYS A 71 -6.82 16.85 -4.41
C LYS A 71 -7.59 15.56 -4.66
N VAL A 72 -8.64 15.30 -3.88
CA VAL A 72 -9.37 14.02 -3.89
C VAL A 72 -10.79 14.17 -4.44
N GLN A 73 -11.48 15.26 -4.09
CA GLN A 73 -12.76 15.67 -4.68
C GLN A 73 -12.58 16.17 -6.11
#